data_AF-A0A1E7KSD7-F1
#
_entry.id   AF-A0A1E7KSD7-F1
#
_cell.length_a   1.000
_cell.length_b   1.000
_cell.length_c   1.000
_cell.angle_alpha   90.00
_cell.angle_beta   90.00
_cell.angle_gamma   90.00
#
_symmetry.space_group_name_H-M   'P 1'
#
loop_
_entity.id
_entity.type
_entity.pdbx_description
1 polymer ?
#
loop_
_entity_poly.entity_id
_entity_poly.type
_entity_poly.pdbx_seq_one_letter_code
_entity_poly.pdbx_strand_id
1 'polypeptide(L)' 'VAVRGSGVWVRRVVRAGVAEVGVGGSWVPGSEAGAVLVTGGTGALGARVARWAVERGARKLVLTSRRG' A
#
# COMPACT_ATOMS: atom_id res chain seq x y z
N VAL A 1 -22.50 9.67 -6.21
CA VAL A 1 -23.47 9.52 -5.10
C VAL A 1 -23.44 8.08 -4.62
N ALA A 2 -23.62 7.83 -3.31
CA ALA A 2 -23.79 6.48 -2.76
C ALA A 2 -25.11 6.40 -1.99
N VAL A 3 -25.94 5.40 -2.29
CA VAL A 3 -27.23 5.17 -1.61
C VAL A 3 -27.08 4.04 -0.60
N ARG A 4 -27.50 4.27 0.65
CA ARG A 4 -27.46 3.32 1.77
C ARG A 4 -28.75 3.43 2.58
N GLY A 5 -29.04 2.49 3.48
CA GLY A 5 -30.23 2.55 4.35
C GLY A 5 -30.30 3.82 5.22
N SER A 6 -29.16 4.46 5.48
CA SER A 6 -29.03 5.75 6.17
C SER A 6 -29.23 6.98 5.27
N GLY A 7 -29.48 6.81 3.97
CA GLY A 7 -29.76 7.89 3.02
C GLY A 7 -28.79 8.00 1.85
N VAL A 8 -28.72 9.21 1.27
CA VAL A 8 -27.97 9.52 0.06
C VAL A 8 -26.72 10.32 0.39
N TRP A 9 -25.56 9.83 -0.05
CA TRP A 9 -24.24 10.37 0.28
C TRP A 9 -23.53 10.95 -0.95
N VAL A 10 -22.79 12.05 -0.77
CA VAL A 10 -21.94 12.68 -1.80
C VAL A 10 -20.46 12.57 -1.42
N ARG A 11 -19.57 12.57 -2.42
CA ARG A 11 -18.12 12.48 -2.16
C ARG A 11 -17.60 13.86 -1.72
N ARG A 12 -16.90 13.89 -0.58
CA ARG A 12 -16.18 15.07 -0.09
C ARG A 12 -14.75 14.68 0.24
N VAL A 13 -13.81 15.56 -0.08
CA VAL A 13 -12.43 15.48 0.43
C VAL A 13 -12.39 16.29 1.72
N VAL A 14 -11.92 15.65 2.79
CA VAL A 14 -11.69 16.29 4.10
C VAL A 14 -10.27 15.99 4.51
N ARG A 15 -9.71 16.80 5.43
CA ARG A 15 -8.42 16.44 6.04
C ARG A 15 -8.60 15.13 6.81
N ALA A 16 -7.77 14.15 6.49
CA ALA A 16 -7.63 13.00 7.38
C ALA A 16 -7.05 13.52 8.70
N GLY A 17 -7.65 13.14 9.82
CA GLY A 17 -6.99 13.31 11.11
C GLY A 17 -5.64 12.61 11.03
N VAL A 18 -4.61 13.19 11.66
CA VAL A 18 -3.43 12.40 11.99
C VAL A 18 -3.95 11.39 13.00
N ALA A 19 -4.30 10.19 12.54
CA ALA A 19 -4.28 9.06 13.45
C ALA A 19 -2.89 9.14 14.06
N GLU A 20 -2.77 9.20 15.39
CA GLU A 20 -1.52 8.72 15.97
C GLU A 20 -1.26 7.42 15.23
N VAL A 21 -0.08 7.31 14.62
CA VAL A 21 0.36 6.05 14.05
C VAL A 21 0.60 5.14 15.26
N GLY A 22 -0.45 4.85 16.02
CA GLY A 22 -0.54 3.72 16.90
C GLY A 22 -0.24 2.58 15.97
N VAL A 23 0.95 2.02 16.10
CA VAL A 23 1.27 0.63 16.47
C VAL A 23 0.15 -0.41 16.22
N GLY A 24 -0.78 -0.16 15.29
CA GLY A 24 -1.72 -1.08 14.70
C GLY A 24 -0.98 -1.79 13.58
N GLY A 25 0.03 -2.55 13.99
CA GLY A 25 0.94 -3.33 13.16
C GLY A 25 1.90 -2.46 12.36
N SER A 26 3.17 -2.40 12.76
CA SER A 26 4.22 -2.20 11.77
C SER A 26 3.97 -3.25 10.69
N TRP A 27 3.74 -2.81 9.44
CA TRP A 27 3.58 -3.76 8.35
C TRP A 27 4.86 -4.58 8.25
N VAL A 28 4.74 -5.86 8.60
CA VAL A 28 5.76 -6.87 8.37
C VAL A 28 5.34 -7.58 7.09
N PRO A 29 6.08 -7.43 5.97
CA PRO A 29 5.82 -8.23 4.78
C PRO A 29 5.77 -9.70 5.19
N GLY A 30 4.72 -10.39 4.74
CA GLY A 30 4.13 -11.56 5.40
C GLY A 30 5.08 -12.67 5.86
N SER A 31 4.51 -13.65 6.58
CA SER A 31 5.16 -14.89 7.07
C SER A 31 6.27 -15.40 6.15
N GLU A 32 7.26 -16.15 6.65
CA GLU A 32 8.48 -16.55 5.92
C GLU A 32 8.34 -17.03 4.46
N ALA A 33 7.17 -17.50 4.06
CA ALA A 33 6.84 -17.89 2.70
C ALA A 33 6.38 -16.76 1.74
N GLY A 34 5.89 -15.61 2.23
CA GLY A 34 5.14 -14.60 1.45
C GLY A 34 6.00 -13.70 0.56
N ALA A 35 5.47 -13.33 -0.61
CA ALA A 35 6.11 -12.40 -1.55
C ALA A 35 5.38 -11.06 -1.63
N VAL A 36 6.15 -9.99 -1.86
CA VAL A 36 5.63 -8.64 -2.12
C VAL A 36 5.63 -8.38 -3.63
N LEU A 37 4.47 -8.09 -4.21
CA LEU A 37 4.31 -7.71 -5.61
C LEU A 37 4.23 -6.18 -5.74
N VAL A 38 5.09 -5.61 -6.58
CA VAL A 38 5.04 -4.18 -6.94
C VAL A 38 4.76 -4.03 -8.43
N THR A 39 3.58 -3.51 -8.76
CA THR A 39 3.20 -3.16 -10.15
C THR A 39 3.73 -1.79 -10.53
N GLY A 40 4.15 -1.60 -11.78
CA GLY A 40 4.97 -0.46 -12.15
C GLY A 40 6.29 -0.44 -11.38
N GLY A 41 6.76 -1.62 -10.96
CA GLY A 41 7.87 -1.78 -10.01
C GLY A 41 9.21 -1.24 -10.51
N THR A 42 9.36 -1.08 -11.83
CA THR A 42 10.56 -0.48 -12.45
C THR A 42 10.46 1.04 -12.61
N GLY A 43 9.30 1.65 -12.35
CA GLY A 43 9.12 3.10 -12.41
C GLY A 43 9.70 3.84 -11.20
N ALA A 44 9.79 5.18 -11.28
CA ALA A 44 10.43 6.01 -10.25
C ALA A 44 9.91 5.78 -8.82
N LEU A 45 8.59 5.66 -8.63
CA LEU A 45 8.01 5.34 -7.33
C LEU A 45 8.10 3.85 -7.01
N GLY A 46 7.91 2.98 -8.00
CA GLY A 46 7.96 1.52 -7.83
C GLY A 46 9.30 1.06 -7.29
N ALA A 47 10.41 1.59 -7.82
CA ALA A 47 11.76 1.26 -7.35
C ALA A 47 12.01 1.72 -5.90
N ARG A 48 11.43 2.86 -5.52
CA ARG A 48 11.54 3.39 -4.15
C ARG A 48 10.73 2.56 -3.16
N VAL A 49 9.53 2.14 -3.55
CA VAL A 49 8.67 1.24 -2.77
C VAL A 49 9.30 -0.14 -2.64
N ALA A 50 9.87 -0.68 -3.72
CA ALA A 50 10.61 -1.93 -3.73
C ALA A 50 11.75 -1.93 -2.70
N ARG A 51 12.56 -0.86 -2.69
CA ARG A 51 13.64 -0.68 -1.72
C ARG A 51 13.12 -0.62 -0.28
N TRP A 52 12.10 0.21 -0.05
CA TRP A 52 11.45 0.34 1.26
C TRP A 52 10.88 -1.00 1.75
N ALA A 53 10.33 -1.83 0.86
CA ALA A 53 9.80 -3.14 1.23
C ALA A 53 10.91 -4.09 1.68
N VAL A 54 12.06 -4.07 1.01
CA VAL A 54 13.25 -4.84 1.41
C VAL A 54 13.78 -4.37 2.77
N GLU A 55 13.85 -3.05 3.00
CA GLU A 55 14.25 -2.46 4.29
C GLU A 55 13.31 -2.88 5.44
N ARG A 56 12.05 -3.21 5.14
CA ARG A 56 11.07 -3.73 6.10
C ARG A 56 11.02 -5.26 6.20
N GLY A 57 11.93 -5.97 5.54
CA GLY A 57 12.08 -7.42 5.67
C GLY A 57 11.44 -8.25 4.56
N ALA A 58 11.07 -7.65 3.43
CA ALA A 58 10.58 -8.43 2.29
C ALA A 58 11.68 -9.33 1.75
N ARG A 59 11.52 -10.65 1.91
CA ARG A 59 12.47 -11.67 1.44
C ARG A 59 12.26 -12.08 -0.02
N LYS A 60 11.04 -11.95 -0.52
CA LYS A 60 10.66 -12.26 -1.91
C LYS A 60 9.96 -11.06 -2.50
N LEU A 61 10.49 -10.52 -3.59
CA LEU A 61 9.96 -9.35 -4.27
C LEU A 61 9.69 -9.69 -5.74
N VAL A 62 8.50 -9.37 -6.22
CA VAL A 62 8.12 -9.50 -7.62
C VAL A 62 7.85 -8.10 -8.16
N LEU A 63 8.61 -7.69 -9.17
CA LEU A 63 8.41 -6.40 -9.84
C LEU A 63 7.77 -6.66 -11.21
N THR A 64 6.65 -6.02 -11.49
CA THR A 64 6.00 -6.12 -12.80
C THR A 64 5.84 -4.74 -13.42
N SER A 65 6.09 -4.65 -14.71
CA SER A 65 5.84 -3.45 -15.52
C SER A 65 5.56 -3.87 -16.96
N ARG A 66 4.80 -3.05 -17.70
CA ARG A 66 4.58 -3.25 -19.15
C ARG A 66 5.79 -2.82 -19.97
N ARG A 67 6.55 -1.86 -19.45
CA ARG A 67 7.79 -1.34 -20.03
C ARG A 67 8.74 -1.30 -18.85
N GLY A 68 9.57 -2.33 -18.74
CA GLY A 68 10.64 -2.38 -17.74
C GLY A 68 11.48 -1.14 -17.88
#